data_AF-Q5H3N0-F1
#
_entry.id   AF-Q5H3N0-F1
#
_cell.length_a   1.000
_cell.length_b   1.000
_cell.length_c   1.000
_cell.angle_alpha   90.00
_cell.angle_beta   90.00
_cell.angle_gamma   90.00
#
_symmetry.space_group_name_H-M   'P 1'
#
loop_
_entity.id
_entity.type
_entity.pdbx_description
1 polymer ?
#
loop_
_entity_poly.entity_id
_entity_poly.type
_entity_poly.pdbx_seq_one_letter_code
_entity_poly.pdbx_strand_id
1 'polypeptide(L)'
;MAQVKRARSDFEEAIKRAPRALDGAAYTSLGALYYQVPGWPIGFGDDAKARTLLYQGLAIDPDGLDSNYFVGDFLRDQKDWAGAEKAFAKAAAAAPRPGRQIADAGRRKELAAKLADVRAQLAKQ
;
A
#
# COMPACT_ATOMS: atom_id res chain seq x y z
N MET A 1 3.04 5.85 -19.10
CA MET A 1 4.32 5.81 -18.35
C MET A 1 4.86 7.16 -17.90
N ALA A 2 4.65 8.28 -18.61
CA ALA A 2 5.18 9.59 -18.16
C ALA A 2 4.64 10.06 -16.80
N GLN A 3 3.35 9.88 -16.54
CA GLN A 3 2.71 10.27 -15.27
C GLN A 3 3.24 9.47 -14.07
N VAL A 4 3.36 8.13 -14.19
CA VAL A 4 3.92 7.29 -13.12
C VAL A 4 5.40 7.56 -12.86
N LYS A 5 6.19 7.90 -13.89
CA LYS A 5 7.59 8.33 -13.73
C LYS A 5 7.69 9.67 -13.00
N ARG A 6 6.79 10.62 -13.28
CA ARG A 6 6.71 11.89 -12.54
C ARG A 6 6.30 11.68 -11.10
N ALA A 7 5.22 10.93 -10.85
CA ALA A 7 4.76 10.61 -9.49
C ALA A 7 5.84 9.94 -8.65
N ARG A 8 6.62 9.02 -9.25
CA ARG A 8 7.79 8.43 -8.60
C ARG A 8 8.78 9.50 -8.13
N SER A 9 9.17 10.42 -9.03
CA SER A 9 10.09 11.51 -8.71
C SER A 9 9.54 12.43 -7.61
N ASP A 10 8.25 12.75 -7.66
CA ASP A 10 7.59 13.61 -6.67
C ASP A 10 7.60 12.98 -5.28
N PHE A 11 7.33 11.67 -5.18
CA PHE A 11 7.41 10.95 -3.90
C PHE A 11 8.84 10.78 -3.40
N GLU A 12 9.80 10.52 -4.28
CA GLU A 12 11.23 10.48 -3.93
C GLU A 12 11.69 11.84 -3.35
N GLU A 13 11.26 12.97 -3.93
CA GLU A 13 11.51 14.30 -3.38
C GLU A 13 10.81 14.52 -2.04
N ALA A 14 9.53 14.12 -1.92
CA ALA A 14 8.77 14.27 -0.68
C ALA A 14 9.44 13.52 0.48
N ILE A 15 9.93 12.30 0.23
CA ILE A 15 10.68 11.51 1.22
C ILE A 15 11.96 12.23 1.65
N LYS A 16 12.71 12.84 0.72
CA LYS A 16 13.92 13.60 1.05
C LYS A 16 13.62 14.83 1.91
N ARG A 17 12.51 15.53 1.63
CA ARG A 17 12.17 16.80 2.29
C ARG A 17 11.49 16.60 3.64
N ALA A 18 10.53 15.69 3.71
CA ALA A 18 9.69 15.47 4.89
C ALA A 18 9.23 14.01 4.96
N PRO A 19 10.11 13.07 5.35
CA PRO A 19 9.86 11.63 5.25
C PRO A 19 8.65 11.15 6.07
N ARG A 20 8.30 11.88 7.14
CA ARG A 20 7.17 11.55 8.02
C ARG A 20 5.90 12.37 7.73
N ALA A 21 5.91 13.22 6.70
CA ALA A 21 4.74 14.02 6.36
C ALA A 21 3.56 13.10 6.00
N LEU A 22 2.36 13.50 6.43
CA LEU A 22 1.12 12.76 6.22
C LEU A 22 1.28 11.27 6.62
N ASP A 23 1.86 11.04 7.79
CA ASP A 23 2.03 9.70 8.36
C ASP A 23 2.79 8.73 7.44
N GLY A 24 3.77 9.26 6.70
CA GLY A 24 4.61 8.47 5.78
C GLY A 24 3.94 8.12 4.46
N ALA A 25 2.86 8.81 4.07
CA ALA A 25 2.10 8.52 2.85
C ALA A 25 2.95 8.45 1.56
N ALA A 26 4.06 9.20 1.48
CA ALA A 26 4.97 9.15 0.34
C ALA A 26 5.63 7.77 0.20
N TYR A 27 6.01 7.12 1.30
CA TYR A 27 6.53 5.75 1.29
C TYR A 27 5.48 4.75 0.82
N THR A 28 4.27 4.82 1.36
CA THR A 28 3.15 3.95 0.96
C THR A 28 2.82 4.09 -0.52
N SER A 29 2.74 5.33 -1.02
CA SER A 29 2.37 5.61 -2.41
C SER A 29 3.47 5.21 -3.38
N LEU A 30 4.74 5.51 -3.05
CA LEU A 30 5.88 5.10 -3.87
C LEU A 30 6.04 3.59 -3.89
N GLY A 31 5.91 2.92 -2.74
CA GLY A 31 5.93 1.47 -2.63
C GLY A 31 4.83 0.81 -3.48
N ALA A 32 3.63 1.40 -3.51
CA ALA A 32 2.54 0.93 -4.36
C ALA A 32 2.88 1.01 -5.86
N LEU A 33 3.49 2.11 -6.31
CA LEU A 33 3.94 2.23 -7.70
C LEU A 33 4.95 1.14 -8.08
N TYR A 34 5.84 0.77 -7.16
CA TYR A 34 6.88 -0.22 -7.46
C TYR A 34 6.35 -1.64 -7.70
N TYR A 35 5.26 -2.09 -7.06
CA TYR A 35 4.71 -3.42 -7.38
C TYR A 35 3.61 -3.36 -8.45
N GLN A 36 2.98 -2.20 -8.67
CA GLN A 36 1.87 -2.07 -9.65
C GLN A 36 2.33 -1.70 -11.06
N VAL A 37 3.51 -1.08 -11.20
CA VAL A 37 4.07 -0.72 -12.51
C VAL A 37 4.88 -1.89 -13.07
N PRO A 38 4.83 -2.19 -14.38
CA PRO A 38 5.69 -3.22 -14.97
C PRO A 38 7.18 -2.95 -14.72
N GLY A 39 7.95 -4.03 -14.60
CA GLY A 39 9.40 -3.98 -14.51
C GLY A 39 10.09 -3.49 -15.79
N TRP A 40 11.43 -3.51 -15.76
CA TRP A 40 12.25 -3.24 -16.94
C TRP A 40 11.98 -4.28 -18.05
N PRO A 41 11.96 -3.88 -19.35
CA PRO A 41 12.31 -2.57 -19.90
C PRO A 41 11.14 -1.57 -20.03
N ILE A 42 9.92 -1.97 -19.69
CA ILE A 42 8.70 -1.17 -19.96
C ILE A 42 8.50 -0.09 -18.90
N GLY A 43 8.81 -0.40 -17.64
CA GLY A 43 8.63 0.50 -16.51
C GLY A 43 9.77 0.39 -15.50
N PHE A 44 9.45 0.67 -14.24
CA PHE A 44 10.41 0.70 -13.14
C PHE A 44 9.99 -0.20 -11.97
N GLY A 45 9.01 -1.07 -12.17
CA GLY A 45 8.54 -1.98 -11.14
C GLY A 45 9.66 -2.81 -10.54
N ASP A 46 9.59 -3.01 -9.23
CA ASP A 46 10.60 -3.69 -8.41
C ASP A 46 9.97 -4.07 -7.06
N ASP A 47 9.60 -5.34 -6.90
CA ASP A 47 8.93 -5.85 -5.69
C ASP A 47 9.80 -5.75 -4.43
N ALA A 48 11.13 -5.80 -4.56
CA ALA A 48 12.03 -5.64 -3.43
C ALA A 48 12.02 -4.19 -2.91
N LYS A 49 12.01 -3.22 -3.82
CA LYS A 49 11.81 -1.81 -3.46
C LYS A 49 10.41 -1.55 -2.92
N ALA A 50 9.38 -2.15 -3.54
CA ALA A 50 8.01 -2.04 -3.06
C ALA A 50 7.91 -2.49 -1.59
N ARG A 51 8.41 -3.69 -1.27
CA ARG A 51 8.45 -4.21 0.10
C ARG A 51 9.15 -3.24 1.05
N THR A 52 10.35 -2.77 0.69
CA THR A 52 11.14 -1.88 1.55
C THR A 52 10.36 -0.61 1.90
N LEU A 53 9.78 0.04 0.88
CA LEU A 53 9.06 1.30 1.05
C LEU A 53 7.72 1.11 1.79
N LEU A 54 6.96 0.07 1.45
CA LEU A 54 5.69 -0.21 2.12
C LEU A 54 5.88 -0.48 3.61
N TYR A 55 6.91 -1.24 3.98
CA TYR A 55 7.22 -1.52 5.38
C TYR A 55 7.81 -0.30 6.11
N GLN A 56 8.51 0.60 5.42
CA GLN A 56 8.88 1.91 5.99
C GLN A 56 7.66 2.77 6.28
N GLY A 57 6.68 2.83 5.37
CA GLY A 57 5.41 3.52 5.60
C GLY A 57 4.63 2.90 6.76
N LEU A 58 4.57 1.57 6.83
CA LEU A 58 3.94 0.85 7.95
C LEU A 58 4.65 1.13 9.29
N ALA A 59 5.97 1.24 9.31
CA ALA A 59 6.70 1.57 10.54
C ALA A 59 6.40 2.99 11.05
N ILE A 60 6.06 3.92 10.15
CA ILE A 60 5.66 5.29 10.52
C ILE A 60 4.20 5.33 11.01
N ASP A 61 3.30 4.63 10.32
CA ASP A 61 1.87 4.56 10.63
C ASP A 61 1.40 3.09 10.77
N PRO A 62 1.70 2.44 11.91
CA PRO A 62 1.47 1.01 12.08
C PRO A 62 0.00 0.63 12.12
N ASP A 63 -0.89 1.55 12.49
CA ASP A 63 -2.33 1.32 12.65
C ASP A 63 -3.15 2.04 11.57
N GLY A 64 -2.46 2.64 10.59
CA GLY A 64 -3.04 3.37 9.48
C GLY A 64 -3.85 2.52 8.51
N LEU A 65 -4.91 3.11 7.96
CA LEU A 65 -5.72 2.46 6.92
C LEU A 65 -4.91 2.21 5.65
N ASP A 66 -4.24 3.24 5.12
CA ASP A 66 -3.54 3.14 3.84
C ASP A 66 -2.26 2.31 3.95
N SER A 67 -1.46 2.49 5.00
CA SER A 67 -0.22 1.74 5.23
C SER A 67 -0.48 0.23 5.27
N ASN A 68 -1.45 -0.20 6.09
CA ASN A 68 -1.83 -1.61 6.20
C ASN A 68 -2.53 -2.13 4.94
N TYR A 69 -3.38 -1.30 4.29
CA TYR A 69 -4.03 -1.71 3.04
C TYR A 69 -3.00 -2.02 1.95
N PHE A 70 -2.02 -1.13 1.72
CA PHE A 70 -1.07 -1.35 0.63
C PHE A 70 -0.04 -2.45 0.95
N VAL A 71 0.31 -2.67 2.23
CA VAL A 71 1.07 -3.86 2.63
C VAL A 71 0.25 -5.14 2.36
N GLY A 72 -1.03 -5.16 2.73
CA GLY A 72 -1.90 -6.30 2.46
C GLY A 72 -2.08 -6.57 0.97
N ASP A 73 -2.22 -5.52 0.16
CA ASP A 73 -2.36 -5.63 -1.29
C ASP A 73 -1.10 -6.15 -1.96
N PHE A 74 0.07 -5.68 -1.51
CA PHE A 74 1.36 -6.21 -1.95
C PHE A 74 1.52 -7.68 -1.59
N LEU A 75 1.23 -8.07 -0.34
CA LEU A 75 1.35 -9.49 0.07
C LEU A 75 0.38 -10.39 -0.70
N ARG A 76 -0.82 -9.89 -1.01
CA ARG A 76 -1.81 -10.56 -1.85
C ARG A 76 -1.26 -10.80 -3.27
N ASP A 77 -0.66 -9.78 -3.88
CA ASP A 77 -0.03 -9.87 -5.20
C ASP A 77 1.10 -10.91 -5.23
N GLN A 78 1.86 -10.98 -4.14
CA GLN A 78 2.92 -11.96 -3.91
C GLN A 78 2.39 -13.35 -3.49
N LYS A 79 1.06 -13.54 -3.45
CA LYS A 79 0.36 -14.76 -3.01
C LYS A 79 0.67 -15.19 -1.56
N ASP A 80 1.17 -14.30 -0.73
CA ASP A 80 1.22 -14.48 0.73
C ASP A 80 -0.15 -14.12 1.33
N TRP A 81 -1.09 -15.06 1.18
CA TRP A 81 -2.48 -14.84 1.58
C TRP A 81 -2.63 -14.67 3.09
N ALA A 82 -1.84 -15.38 3.89
CA ALA A 82 -1.88 -15.28 5.35
C ALA A 82 -1.35 -13.92 5.84
N GLY A 83 -0.25 -13.44 5.25
CA GLY A 83 0.26 -12.09 5.50
C GLY A 83 -0.71 -11.01 5.06
N ALA A 84 -1.31 -11.17 3.87
CA ALA A 84 -2.30 -10.25 3.34
C ALA A 84 -3.53 -10.13 4.24
N GLU A 85 -4.04 -11.25 4.75
CA GLU A 85 -5.22 -11.27 5.63
C GLU A 85 -4.96 -10.50 6.92
N LYS A 86 -3.79 -10.72 7.55
CA LYS A 86 -3.40 -10.01 8.78
C LYS A 86 -3.30 -8.50 8.55
N ALA A 87 -2.64 -8.07 7.47
CA ALA A 87 -2.49 -6.66 7.15
C ALA A 87 -3.86 -6.01 6.83
N PHE A 88 -4.69 -6.66 6.02
CA PHE A 88 -6.03 -6.16 5.71
C PHE A 88 -6.96 -6.10 6.93
N ALA A 89 -6.89 -7.07 7.85
CA ALA A 89 -7.63 -7.02 9.10
C ALA A 89 -7.23 -5.80 9.94
N LYS A 90 -5.93 -5.49 9.99
CA LYS A 90 -5.42 -4.29 10.67
C LYS A 90 -5.90 -3.01 10.00
N ALA A 91 -5.87 -2.94 8.67
CA ALA A 91 -6.43 -1.82 7.91
C ALA A 91 -7.93 -1.61 8.20
N ALA A 92 -8.70 -2.69 8.35
CA ALA A 92 -10.13 -2.62 8.63
C ALA A 92 -10.42 -2.01 10.01
N ALA A 93 -9.56 -2.29 10.98
CA ALA A 93 -9.64 -1.80 12.35
C ALA A 93 -9.13 -0.35 12.53
N ALA A 94 -8.52 0.25 11.51
CA ALA A 94 -7.99 1.61 11.59
C ALA A 94 -9.08 2.63 11.99
N ALA A 95 -8.73 3.62 12.80
CA ALA A 95 -9.66 4.67 13.21
C ALA A 95 -10.05 5.60 12.02
N PRO A 96 -11.26 6.18 12.02
CA PRO A 96 -11.63 7.21 11.05
C PRO A 96 -10.71 8.44 11.15
N ARG A 97 -10.28 9.00 10.01
CA ARG A 97 -9.46 10.22 9.98
C ARG A 97 -10.34 11.45 9.65
N PRO A 98 -10.47 12.44 10.57
CA PRO A 98 -11.22 13.67 10.29
C PRO A 98 -10.73 14.37 9.02
N GLY A 99 -11.65 14.79 8.15
CA GLY A 99 -11.33 15.45 6.87
C GLY A 99 -10.98 14.49 5.72
N ARG A 100 -10.96 13.17 5.96
CA ARG A 100 -10.64 12.14 4.96
C ARG A 100 -11.80 11.16 4.70
N GLN A 101 -13.02 11.46 5.17
CA GLN A 101 -14.13 10.51 5.18
C GLN A 101 -14.44 9.91 3.80
N ILE A 102 -14.44 10.72 2.73
CA ILE A 102 -14.72 10.25 1.37
C ILE A 102 -13.63 9.30 0.87
N ALA A 103 -12.36 9.68 1.06
CA ALA A 103 -11.22 8.86 0.66
C ALA A 103 -11.18 7.53 1.45
N ASP A 104 -11.42 7.60 2.76
CA ASP A 104 -11.44 6.43 3.63
C ASP A 104 -12.60 5.49 3.29
N ALA A 105 -13.78 6.02 2.92
CA ALA A 105 -14.91 5.20 2.48
C ALA A 105 -14.57 4.42 1.20
N GLY A 106 -13.95 5.08 0.21
CA GLY A 106 -13.47 4.41 -1.01
C GLY A 106 -12.47 3.31 -0.70
N ARG A 107 -11.46 3.62 0.11
CA ARG A 107 -10.42 2.66 0.52
C ARG A 107 -11.00 1.47 1.29
N ARG A 108 -11.96 1.69 2.20
CA ARG A 108 -12.62 0.62 2.96
C ARG A 108 -13.45 -0.30 2.08
N LYS A 109 -14.09 0.23 1.03
CA LYS A 109 -14.82 -0.58 0.04
C LYS A 109 -13.87 -1.50 -0.72
N GLU A 110 -12.74 -0.98 -1.20
CA GLU A 110 -11.72 -1.78 -1.87
C GLU A 110 -11.13 -2.84 -0.94
N LEU A 111 -10.83 -2.45 0.31
CA LEU A 111 -10.32 -3.33 1.35
C LEU A 111 -11.26 -4.52 1.59
N ALA A 112 -12.56 -4.26 1.76
CA ALA A 112 -13.54 -5.32 2.01
C ALA A 112 -13.59 -6.34 0.86
N ALA A 113 -13.53 -5.87 -0.39
CA ALA A 113 -13.52 -6.75 -1.56
C ALA A 113 -12.24 -7.61 -1.62
N LYS A 114 -11.06 -7.00 -1.40
CA LYS A 114 -9.78 -7.72 -1.44
C LYS A 114 -9.63 -8.70 -0.28
N LEU A 115 -10.07 -8.33 0.91
CA LEU A 115 -10.04 -9.21 2.08
C LEU A 115 -10.94 -10.43 1.89
N ALA A 116 -12.11 -10.26 1.27
CA ALA A 116 -12.99 -11.38 0.93
C ALA A 116 -12.32 -12.36 -0.06
N ASP A 117 -11.66 -11.85 -1.11
CA ASP A 117 -10.87 -12.65 -2.04
C ASP A 117 -9.73 -13.40 -1.33
N VAL A 118 -8.93 -12.71 -0.52
CA VAL A 118 -7.84 -13.33 0.26
C VAL A 118 -8.34 -14.48 1.13
N ARG A 119 -9.46 -14.29 1.85
CA ARG A 119 -10.05 -15.34 2.68
C ARG A 119 -10.56 -16.52 1.86
N ALA A 120 -11.12 -16.26 0.68
CA ALA A 120 -11.53 -17.32 -0.24
C ALA A 120 -10.33 -18.10 -0.79
N GLN A 121 -9.17 -17.47 -1.00
CA GLN A 121 -7.94 -18.17 -1.38
C GLN A 121 -7.39 -19.02 -0.25
N LEU A 122 -7.37 -18.51 0.98
CA LEU A 122 -6.94 -19.27 2.17
C LEU A 122 -7.79 -20.52 2.40
N ALA A 123 -9.11 -20.44 2.17
CA ALA A 123 -10.00 -21.59 2.34
C ALA A 123 -9.82 -22.69 1.28
N LYS A 124 -9.09 -22.42 0.20
CA LYS A 124 -8.78 -23.40 -0.87
C LYS A 124 -7.43 -24.10 -0.66
N GLN A 125 -6.65 -23.66 0.33
CA GLN A 125 -5.37 -24.26 0.69
C GLN A 125 -5.58 -25.36 1.72
#